data_AF-A0A1G7AZP0-F1
#
_entry.id   AF-A0A1G7AZP0-F1
#
_cell.length_a   1.000
_cell.length_b   1.000
_cell.length_c   1.000
_cell.angle_alpha   90.00
_cell.angle_beta   90.00
_cell.angle_gamma   90.00
#
_symmetry.space_group_name_H-M   'P 1'
#
loop_
_entity.id
_entity.type
_entity.pdbx_description
1 polymer ?
#
loop_
_entity_poly.entity_id
_entity_poly.type
_entity_poly.pdbx_seq_one_letter_code
_entity_poly.pdbx_strand_id
1 'polypeptide(L)'
;MRNIANIKPSAVLASLIQSAKLTNAVSRKALRDANVKWTAHIAKPRCNRDQQTLIDVADQLRLVIVQVSQRRCRINPPQWPVMIQLEADLRAAYVANINLEPLLDAVAANTDHSEVA
;
A
#
# COMPACT_ATOMS: atom_id res chain seq x y z
N MET A 1 -10.26 -10.14 16.54
CA MET A 1 -9.54 -9.00 15.92
C MET A 1 -8.45 -9.57 15.01
N ARG A 2 -8.44 -9.21 13.72
CA ARG A 2 -7.44 -9.70 12.75
C ARG A 2 -6.10 -9.00 13.02
N ASN A 3 -4.98 -9.74 12.91
CA ASN A 3 -3.65 -9.15 13.12
C ASN A 3 -3.25 -8.30 11.90
N ILE A 4 -3.69 -7.04 11.88
CA ILE A 4 -3.46 -6.07 10.80
C ILE A 4 -1.99 -5.60 10.73
N ALA A 5 -1.17 -5.83 11.76
CA ALA A 5 0.22 -5.40 11.79
C ALA A 5 1.13 -6.15 10.78
N ASN A 6 0.70 -7.32 10.29
CA ASN A 6 1.48 -8.16 9.38
C ASN A 6 1.15 -7.94 7.89
N ILE A 7 0.29 -6.98 7.58
CA ILE A 7 -0.10 -6.70 6.20
C ILE A 7 1.09 -6.08 5.47
N LYS A 8 1.26 -6.48 4.21
CA LYS A 8 2.28 -5.94 3.31
C LYS A 8 1.64 -5.19 2.14
N PRO A 9 1.20 -3.92 2.30
CA PRO A 9 0.55 -3.17 1.23
C PRO A 9 1.41 -3.07 -0.03
N SER A 10 2.74 -3.02 0.07
CA SER A 10 3.64 -2.98 -1.10
C SER A 10 3.47 -4.21 -1.99
N ALA A 11 3.49 -5.41 -1.39
CA ALA A 11 3.32 -6.67 -2.10
C ALA A 11 1.91 -6.79 -2.70
N VAL A 12 0.89 -6.36 -1.95
CA VAL A 12 -0.50 -6.38 -2.42
C VAL A 12 -0.70 -5.41 -3.59
N LEU A 13 -0.20 -4.18 -3.49
CA LEU A 13 -0.28 -3.18 -4.56
C LEU A 13 0.45 -3.64 -5.82
N ALA A 14 1.64 -4.23 -5.68
CA ALA A 14 2.38 -4.80 -6.80
C ALA A 14 1.58 -5.92 -7.49
N SER A 15 0.98 -6.83 -6.72
CA SER A 15 0.12 -7.90 -7.24
C SER A 15 -1.10 -7.35 -7.97
N LEU A 16 -1.77 -6.34 -7.39
CA LEU A 16 -2.91 -5.67 -8.00
C LEU A 16 -2.51 -4.99 -9.33
N ILE A 17 -1.37 -4.30 -9.39
CA ILE A 17 -0.88 -3.66 -10.62
C ILE A 17 -0.70 -4.69 -11.74
N GLN A 18 -0.14 -5.86 -11.43
CA GLN A 18 0.14 -6.90 -12.41
C GLN A 18 -1.13 -7.66 -12.83
N SER A 19 -2.05 -7.90 -11.89
CA SER A 19 -3.10 -8.92 -12.06
C SER A 19 -4.53 -8.38 -12.06
N ALA A 20 -4.78 -7.14 -11.65
CA ALA A 20 -6.14 -6.60 -11.53
C ALA A 20 -6.83 -6.37 -12.89
N LYS A 21 -6.06 -6.23 -13.98
CA LYS A 21 -6.59 -6.06 -15.35
C LYS A 21 -7.71 -5.00 -15.45
N LEU A 22 -7.53 -3.87 -14.77
CA LEU A 22 -8.51 -2.78 -14.75
C LEU A 22 -8.74 -2.22 -16.16
N THR A 23 -9.99 -2.21 -16.62
CA THR A 23 -10.32 -1.82 -18.01
C THR A 23 -10.29 -0.32 -18.25
N ASN A 24 -10.46 0.50 -17.21
CA ASN A 24 -10.54 1.96 -17.33
C ASN A 24 -9.21 2.65 -16.96
N ALA A 25 -8.84 3.70 -17.71
CA ALA A 25 -7.59 4.43 -17.52
C ALA A 25 -7.52 5.18 -16.17
N VAL A 26 -8.62 5.77 -15.70
CA VAL A 26 -8.70 6.47 -14.41
C VAL A 26 -8.42 5.49 -13.27
N SER A 27 -9.06 4.32 -13.28
CA SER A 27 -8.83 3.29 -12.26
C SER A 27 -7.40 2.73 -12.30
N ARG A 28 -6.82 2.53 -13.49
CA ARG A 28 -5.40 2.14 -13.62
C ARG A 28 -4.46 3.21 -13.06
N LYS A 29 -4.74 4.49 -13.34
CA LYS A 29 -3.96 5.61 -12.82
C LYS A 29 -4.04 5.66 -11.30
N ALA A 30 -5.25 5.60 -10.73
CA ALA A 30 -5.44 5.61 -9.27
C ALA A 30 -4.70 4.46 -8.58
N LEU A 31 -4.73 3.24 -9.14
CA LEU A 31 -3.95 2.11 -8.60
C LEU A 31 -2.44 2.35 -8.67
N ARG A 32 -1.93 2.97 -9.75
CA ARG A 32 -0.52 3.35 -9.86
C ARG A 32 -0.14 4.45 -8.88
N ASP A 33 -0.98 5.48 -8.75
CA ASP A 33 -0.77 6.59 -7.81
C ASP A 33 -0.76 6.08 -6.36
N ALA A 34 -1.65 5.13 -6.01
CA ALA A 34 -1.66 4.44 -4.74
C ALA A 34 -0.31 3.76 -4.45
N ASN A 35 0.22 3.01 -5.43
CA ASN A 35 1.53 2.36 -5.32
C ASN A 35 2.69 3.36 -5.20
N VAL A 36 2.70 4.43 -6.00
CA VAL A 36 3.74 5.46 -5.92
C VAL A 36 3.73 6.13 -4.55
N LYS A 37 2.54 6.51 -4.05
CA LYS A 37 2.40 7.11 -2.70
C LYS A 37 2.86 6.14 -1.62
N TRP A 38 2.47 4.86 -1.69
CA TRP A 38 2.90 3.86 -0.72
C TRP A 38 4.42 3.66 -0.74
N THR A 39 5.01 3.48 -1.91
CA THR A 39 6.46 3.33 -2.07
C THR A 39 7.22 4.54 -1.52
N ALA A 40 6.76 5.76 -1.80
CA ALA A 40 7.36 6.97 -1.26
C ALA A 40 7.21 7.06 0.26
N HIS A 41 6.11 6.57 0.82
CA HIS A 41 5.89 6.51 2.26
C HIS A 41 6.84 5.53 2.94
N ILE A 42 6.95 4.29 2.43
CA ILE A 42 7.81 3.28 3.05
C ILE A 42 9.31 3.54 2.88
N ALA A 43 9.70 4.33 1.88
CA ALA A 43 11.07 4.80 1.69
C ALA A 43 11.50 5.80 2.78
N LYS A 44 10.56 6.41 3.51
CA LYS A 44 10.89 7.29 4.64
C LYS A 44 11.30 6.46 5.87
N PRO A 45 12.23 6.97 6.71
CA PRO A 45 12.47 6.42 8.04
C PRO A 45 11.17 6.30 8.83
N ARG A 46 11.04 5.28 9.67
CA ARG A 46 9.79 4.97 10.40
C ARG A 46 9.26 6.16 11.21
N CYS A 47 10.14 6.97 11.79
CA CYS A 47 9.79 8.19 12.53
C CYS A 47 9.18 9.31 11.66
N ASN A 48 9.43 9.29 10.35
CA ASN A 48 8.99 10.30 9.40
C ASN A 48 7.83 9.81 8.51
N ARG A 49 7.30 8.60 8.79
CA ARG A 49 6.17 8.03 8.09
C ARG A 49 4.88 8.69 8.58
N ASP A 50 4.21 9.36 7.66
CA ASP A 50 2.97 10.07 7.92
C ASP A 50 1.75 9.15 7.77
N GLN A 51 0.96 9.03 8.83
CA GLN A 51 -0.27 8.25 8.89
C GLN A 51 -1.31 8.72 7.85
N GLN A 52 -1.29 9.99 7.45
CA GLN A 52 -2.18 10.51 6.41
C GLN A 52 -1.97 9.79 5.07
N THR A 53 -0.77 9.25 4.82
CA THR A 53 -0.51 8.50 3.59
C THR A 53 -1.35 7.21 3.50
N LEU A 54 -1.68 6.58 4.63
CA LEU A 54 -2.54 5.38 4.64
C LEU A 54 -3.93 5.73 4.10
N ILE A 55 -4.48 6.87 4.53
CA ILE A 55 -5.77 7.38 4.07
C ILE A 55 -5.72 7.77 2.60
N ASP A 56 -4.67 8.49 2.19
CA ASP A 56 -4.48 8.87 0.79
C ASP A 56 -4.45 7.66 -0.15
N VAL A 57 -3.75 6.58 0.24
CA VAL A 57 -3.69 5.33 -0.53
C VAL A 57 -5.05 4.64 -0.50
N ALA A 58 -5.72 4.59 0.66
CA ALA A 58 -7.07 4.02 0.77
C ALA A 58 -8.07 4.76 -0.14
N ASP A 59 -7.99 6.09 -0.26
CA ASP A 59 -8.88 6.89 -1.10
C ASP A 59 -8.67 6.62 -2.59
N GLN A 60 -7.42 6.39 -3.03
CA GLN A 60 -7.15 5.95 -4.40
C GLN A 60 -7.76 4.56 -4.68
N LEU A 61 -7.63 3.61 -3.74
CA LEU A 61 -8.26 2.30 -3.87
C LEU A 61 -9.79 2.42 -3.84
N ARG A 62 -10.34 3.29 -2.99
CA ARG A 62 -11.77 3.56 -2.89
C ARG A 62 -12.32 4.11 -4.20
N LEU A 63 -11.59 4.98 -4.88
CA LEU A 63 -11.96 5.46 -6.22
C LEU A 63 -12.09 4.30 -7.20
N VAL A 64 -11.14 3.36 -7.21
CA VAL A 64 -11.24 2.16 -8.06
C VAL A 64 -12.46 1.32 -7.69
N ILE A 65 -12.68 1.09 -6.39
CA ILE A 65 -13.83 0.33 -5.87
C ILE A 65 -15.14 0.94 -6.35
N VAL A 66 -15.31 2.26 -6.21
CA VAL A 66 -16.51 2.98 -6.68
C VAL A 66 -16.70 2.81 -8.19
N GLN A 67 -15.65 2.96 -9.00
CA GLN A 67 -15.74 2.79 -10.45
C GLN A 67 -16.15 1.36 -10.85
N VAL A 68 -15.64 0.34 -10.14
CA VAL A 68 -16.03 -1.06 -10.36
C VAL A 68 -17.47 -1.32 -9.93
N SER A 69 -17.87 -0.84 -8.75
CA SER A 69 -19.25 -0.97 -8.24
C SER A 69 -20.28 -0.30 -9.15
N GLN A 70 -19.92 0.84 -9.75
CA GLN A 70 -20.74 1.56 -10.73
C GLN A 70 -20.68 0.96 -12.14
N ARG A 71 -20.01 -0.17 -12.33
CA ARG A 71 -19.80 -0.84 -13.63
C ARG A 71 -19.08 0.02 -14.69
N ARG A 72 -18.40 1.09 -14.27
CA ARG A 72 -17.58 1.98 -15.11
C ARG A 72 -16.18 1.42 -15.36
N CYS A 73 -15.73 0.51 -14.50
CA CYS A 73 -14.52 -0.27 -14.65
C CYS A 73 -14.81 -1.76 -14.41
N ARG A 74 -14.09 -2.65 -15.10
CA ARG A 74 -14.04 -4.08 -14.77
C ARG A 74 -12.69 -4.40 -14.17
N ILE A 75 -12.69 -5.34 -13.23
CA ILE A 75 -11.50 -5.88 -12.56
C ILE A 75 -11.50 -7.40 -12.71
N ASN A 76 -10.32 -8.00 -12.72
CA ASN A 76 -10.15 -9.44 -12.62
C ASN A 76 -10.79 -9.94 -11.30
N PRO A 77 -11.80 -10.83 -11.33
CA PRO A 77 -12.57 -11.21 -10.15
C PRO A 77 -11.75 -11.66 -8.92
N PRO A 78 -10.66 -12.45 -9.04
CA PRO A 78 -9.83 -12.83 -7.90
C PRO A 78 -9.14 -11.65 -7.21
N GLN A 79 -8.94 -10.53 -7.91
CA GLN A 79 -8.25 -9.34 -7.38
C GLN A 79 -9.22 -8.35 -6.72
N TRP A 80 -10.53 -8.53 -6.94
CA TRP A 80 -11.55 -7.71 -6.31
C TRP A 80 -11.56 -7.77 -4.77
N PRO A 81 -11.64 -8.96 -4.13
CA PRO A 81 -11.61 -9.04 -2.67
C PRO A 81 -10.28 -8.55 -2.10
N VAL A 82 -9.17 -8.75 -2.81
CA VAL A 82 -7.83 -8.27 -2.41
C VAL A 82 -7.81 -6.74 -2.32
N MET A 83 -8.37 -6.05 -3.32
CA MET A 83 -8.45 -4.59 -3.35
C MET A 83 -9.33 -4.03 -2.24
N ILE A 84 -10.52 -4.61 -2.02
CA ILE A 84 -11.42 -4.19 -0.94
C ILE A 84 -10.74 -4.39 0.42
N GLN A 85 -10.14 -5.55 0.63
CA GLN A 85 -9.52 -5.90 1.90
C GLN A 85 -8.36 -4.94 2.21
N LEU A 86 -7.50 -4.65 1.23
CA LEU A 86 -6.41 -3.71 1.41
C LEU A 86 -6.90 -2.30 1.78
N GLU A 87 -7.96 -1.82 1.13
CA GLU A 87 -8.55 -0.50 1.44
C GLU A 87 -9.08 -0.44 2.88
N ALA A 88 -9.80 -1.48 3.32
CA ALA A 88 -10.32 -1.58 4.67
C ALA A 88 -9.18 -1.67 5.71
N ASP A 89 -8.14 -2.45 5.42
CA ASP A 89 -7.01 -2.64 6.31
C ASP A 89 -6.18 -1.37 6.49
N LEU A 90 -6.00 -0.58 5.42
CA LEU A 90 -5.33 0.72 5.50
C LEU A 90 -6.09 1.71 6.40
N ARG A 91 -7.42 1.74 6.31
CA ARG A 91 -8.26 2.57 7.20
C ARG A 91 -8.22 2.07 8.64
N ALA A 92 -8.27 0.76 8.85
CA ALA A 92 -8.18 0.18 10.19
C ALA A 92 -6.82 0.48 10.83
N ALA A 93 -5.73 0.40 10.06
CA ALA A 93 -4.39 0.74 10.52
C ALA A 93 -4.28 2.22 10.90
N TYR A 94 -4.86 3.12 10.10
CA TYR A 94 -4.94 4.55 10.44
C TYR A 94 -5.68 4.79 11.76
N VAL A 95 -6.88 4.21 11.93
CA VAL A 95 -7.68 4.37 13.16
C VAL A 95 -6.96 3.81 14.39
N ALA A 96 -6.23 2.71 14.23
CA ALA A 96 -5.45 2.09 15.28
C ALA A 96 -4.04 2.72 15.46
N ASN A 97 -3.68 3.71 14.66
CA ASN A 97 -2.35 4.32 14.60
C ASN A 97 -1.21 3.29 14.45
N ILE A 98 -1.44 2.28 13.60
CA ILE A 98 -0.48 1.21 13.32
C ILE A 98 0.31 1.55 12.06
N ASN A 99 1.63 1.57 12.19
CA ASN A 99 2.52 1.56 11.03
C ASN A 99 2.51 0.16 10.40
N LEU A 100 2.07 0.06 9.14
CA LEU A 100 2.16 -1.16 8.35
C LEU A 100 3.55 -1.29 7.73
N GLU A 101 3.97 -2.54 7.49
CA GLU A 101 5.28 -2.94 6.98
C GLU A 101 6.48 -2.46 7.83
N PRO A 102 7.23 -3.38 8.48
CA PRO A 102 8.53 -3.01 9.02
C PRO A 102 9.47 -2.59 7.88
N LEU A 103 10.40 -1.68 8.17
CA LEU A 103 11.52 -1.38 7.27
C LEU A 103 12.19 -2.71 6.86
N LEU A 104 12.53 -2.85 5.58
CA LEU A 104 13.81 -3.46 5.29
C LEU A 104 14.81 -2.53 5.98
N ASP A 105 15.37 -2.94 7.11
CA ASP A 105 16.44 -2.21 7.77
C ASP A 105 17.56 -2.06 6.76
N ALA A 106 17.60 -0.92 6.07
CA ALA A 106 18.69 -0.55 5.18
C ALA A 106 19.90 -0.10 6.02
N VAL A 107 20.31 -0.92 6.99
CA VAL A 107 21.56 -0.79 7.74
C VAL A 107 22.08 -2.18 8.14
N ALA A 108 22.43 -2.98 7.13
CA ALA A 108 23.65 -3.77 7.19
C ALA A 108 24.77 -3.03 6.40
N ALA A 109 24.80 -1.71 6.55
CA ALA A 109 25.75 -0.81 5.93
C ALA A 109 26.16 0.23 6.98
N ASN A 110 27.01 -0.18 7.92
CA ASN A 110 28.00 0.62 8.67
C ASN A 110 28.39 -0.04 10.02
N THR A 111 29.08 -1.17 9.96
CA THR A 111 29.98 -1.76 10.97
C THR A 111 30.73 -2.84 10.19
N ASP A 112 31.87 -2.59 9.55
CA ASP A 112 33.15 -2.28 10.19
C ASP A 112 33.95 -1.21 9.43
N HIS A 113 34.04 -0.02 10.03
CA HIS A 113 35.18 0.88 9.86
C HIS A 113 35.43 1.53 11.23
N SER A 114 36.30 0.87 12.01
CA SER A 114 37.05 1.33 13.19
C SER A 114 37.48 0.05 13.94
N GLU A 115 38.74 -0.26 14.21
CA GLU A 115 39.86 0.61 14.56
C GLU A 115 41.21 0.11 14.02
N VAL A 116 42.02 1.10 13.65
CA VAL A 116 43.48 1.04 13.66
C VAL A 116 43.93 0.96 15.12
N ALA A 117 44.66 -0.09 15.48
CA ALA A 117 45.66 -0.10 16.55
C ALA A 117 46.65 -1.24 16.31
#